data_AF-A0A0C3L8S5-F1
#
_entry.id   AF-A0A0C3L8S5-F1
#
_cell.length_a   1.000
_cell.length_b   1.000
_cell.length_c   1.000
_cell.angle_alpha   90.00
_cell.angle_beta   90.00
_cell.angle_gamma   90.00
#
_symmetry.space_group_name_H-M   'P 1'
#
loop_
_entity.id
_entity.type
_entity.pdbx_description
1 polymer ?
#
loop_
_entity_poly.entity_id
_entity_poly.type
_entity_poly.pdbx_seq_one_letter_code
_entity_poly.pdbx_strand_id
1 'polypeptide(L)'
;MSNTLEPLQPRAVSLDGEDPEESLSGLVGASGCQVLEELRELTRKGWEDRSLDAHFASRIRKSATASTPESEVTWLKTYGKSIREMDNIKNFVPSGFLNFLDLGCAPGGYSKYVMEKNQLAFGTGICLPVYDGGHYFILPRYLRSRYTTHYSDMTKYDLLADGTNESDPPLPFRPASFHLVIADGHPLHTREFSVAVPHVLLLSQLIIALIAVKEGGTIFIKLNKPATFMTASLLYLLDSICDSLETVKPRTVHGNRGGFYAIARGIRRGPTLNQYLDELRSMRQEFIDNPPDWDNFLRIYEQIVSLAQLKEEFIPRLIELGTPVWEVQKECLATFLQRKGVKIADDGAERASDISSEGSSRDGEKERSVERT
;
A
#
# COMPACT_ATOMS: atom_id res chain seq x y z
N MET A 1 28.66 -6.89 35.85
CA MET A 1 29.22 -6.65 34.51
C MET A 1 28.03 -6.50 33.57
N SER A 2 27.74 -5.26 33.19
CA SER A 2 26.57 -4.86 32.43
C SER A 2 26.88 -5.02 30.94
N ASN A 3 26.31 -6.04 30.30
CA ASN A 3 26.33 -6.16 28.85
C ASN A 3 25.21 -5.28 28.28
N THR A 4 25.56 -4.04 27.97
CA THR A 4 24.75 -3.15 27.16
C THR A 4 24.80 -3.68 25.72
N LEU A 5 23.78 -4.42 25.30
CA LEU A 5 23.57 -4.73 23.89
C LEU A 5 23.26 -3.40 23.19
N GLU A 6 24.18 -2.93 22.36
CA GLU A 6 23.93 -1.80 21.47
C GLU A 6 22.71 -2.13 20.59
N PRO A 7 21.80 -1.15 20.36
CA PRO A 7 20.74 -1.33 19.39
C PRO A 7 21.37 -1.54 18.01
N LEU A 8 21.07 -2.69 17.39
CA LEU A 8 21.39 -2.99 16.01
C LEU A 8 20.98 -1.79 15.13
N GLN A 9 21.96 -1.02 14.67
CA GLN A 9 21.74 -0.11 13.56
C GLN A 9 21.21 -0.95 12.38
N PRO A 10 20.22 -0.47 11.61
CA PRO A 10 19.87 -1.10 10.36
C PRO A 10 21.13 -1.09 9.48
N ARG A 11 21.76 -2.26 9.33
CA ARG A 11 22.88 -2.41 8.39
C ARG A 11 22.33 -2.06 7.02
N ALA A 12 22.98 -1.10 6.37
CA ALA A 12 22.94 -0.97 4.93
C ALA A 12 23.34 -2.34 4.35
N VAL A 13 22.41 -3.01 3.69
CA VAL A 13 22.71 -4.18 2.89
C VAL A 13 23.38 -3.64 1.63
N SER A 14 24.70 -3.71 1.59
CA SER A 14 25.46 -3.61 0.35
C SER A 14 26.49 -4.73 0.37
N LEU A 15 26.21 -5.84 -0.32
CA LEU A 15 27.21 -6.85 -0.69
C LEU A 15 26.70 -7.58 -1.96
N ASP A 16 27.17 -7.10 -3.12
CA ASP A 16 27.43 -7.85 -4.37
C ASP A 16 26.41 -8.88 -4.92
N GLY A 17 25.11 -8.72 -4.65
CA GLY A 17 24.03 -9.39 -5.38
C GLY A 17 22.91 -8.39 -5.59
N GLU A 18 22.52 -8.14 -6.84
CA GLU A 18 21.44 -7.20 -7.19
C GLU A 18 20.22 -7.44 -6.29
N ASP A 19 19.76 -6.41 -5.60
CA ASP A 19 18.46 -6.45 -4.95
C ASP A 19 17.43 -6.77 -6.05
N PRO A 20 16.63 -7.84 -5.95
CA PRO A 20 15.58 -8.11 -6.91
C PRO A 20 14.54 -6.98 -6.99
N GLU A 21 14.42 -6.11 -5.95
CA GLU A 21 13.74 -4.82 -6.08
C GLU A 21 14.45 -3.91 -7.10
N GLU A 22 15.79 -3.88 -7.11
CA GLU A 22 16.64 -3.12 -8.04
C GLU A 22 16.60 -3.69 -9.47
N SER A 23 16.52 -5.02 -9.61
CA SER A 23 16.43 -5.69 -10.92
C SER A 23 15.09 -5.42 -11.64
N LEU A 24 13.95 -5.53 -10.94
CA LEU A 24 12.64 -5.29 -11.58
C LEU A 24 12.35 -3.78 -11.74
N SER A 25 12.63 -2.96 -10.74
CA SER A 25 12.47 -1.50 -10.86
C SER A 25 13.42 -0.91 -11.90
N GLY A 26 14.65 -1.42 -12.00
CA GLY A 26 15.60 -1.06 -13.05
C GLY A 26 15.13 -1.41 -14.45
N LEU A 27 14.52 -2.59 -14.64
CA LEU A 27 13.94 -2.97 -15.94
C LEU A 27 12.73 -2.13 -16.33
N VAL A 28 11.86 -1.79 -15.37
CA VAL A 28 10.74 -0.88 -15.61
C VAL A 28 11.26 0.51 -15.98
N GLY A 29 12.31 0.99 -15.32
CA GLY A 29 13.02 2.22 -15.67
C GLY A 29 13.61 2.18 -17.08
N ALA A 30 14.33 1.10 -17.42
CA ALA A 30 14.93 0.88 -18.73
C ALA A 30 13.89 0.78 -19.87
N SER A 31 12.65 0.38 -19.54
CA SER A 31 11.51 0.38 -20.47
C SER A 31 10.97 1.79 -20.80
N GLY A 32 11.58 2.84 -20.24
CA GLY A 32 11.23 4.24 -20.48
C GLY A 32 10.20 4.83 -19.51
N CYS A 33 9.94 4.18 -18.37
CA CYS A 33 9.01 4.70 -17.36
C CYS A 33 9.63 5.85 -16.55
N GLN A 34 9.61 7.06 -17.12
CA GLN A 34 10.24 8.24 -16.55
C GLN A 34 9.74 8.58 -15.13
N VAL A 35 8.45 8.40 -14.86
CA VAL A 35 7.88 8.70 -13.53
C VAL A 35 8.46 7.83 -12.41
N LEU A 36 8.79 6.57 -12.70
CA LEU A 36 9.40 5.68 -11.71
C LEU A 36 10.85 6.10 -11.44
N GLU A 37 11.61 6.44 -12.48
CA GLU A 37 12.99 6.92 -12.33
C GLU A 37 13.07 8.21 -11.52
N GLU A 38 12.20 9.18 -11.80
CA GLU A 38 12.11 10.42 -11.01
C GLU A 38 11.72 10.14 -9.54
N LEU A 39 10.81 9.20 -9.30
CA LEU A 39 10.44 8.77 -7.96
C LEU A 39 11.61 8.09 -7.22
N ARG A 40 12.39 7.25 -7.90
CA ARG A 40 13.59 6.60 -7.34
C ARG A 40 14.61 7.65 -6.94
N GLU A 41 14.87 8.62 -7.80
CA GLU A 41 15.80 9.72 -7.52
C GLU A 41 15.35 10.59 -6.33
N LEU A 42 14.05 10.94 -6.26
CA LEU A 42 13.51 11.65 -5.08
C LEU A 42 13.61 10.81 -3.80
N THR A 43 13.37 9.50 -3.89
CA THR A 43 13.48 8.59 -2.75
C THR A 43 14.93 8.52 -2.26
N ARG A 44 15.89 8.43 -3.18
CA ARG A 44 17.33 8.45 -2.88
C ARG A 44 17.73 9.73 -2.16
N LYS A 45 17.35 10.90 -2.68
CA LYS A 45 17.59 12.21 -2.03
C LYS A 45 17.03 12.27 -0.61
N GLY A 46 15.81 11.76 -0.41
CA GLY A 46 15.18 11.72 0.91
C GLY A 46 15.85 10.74 1.90
N TRP A 47 16.48 9.68 1.40
CA TRP A 47 17.16 8.69 2.24
C TRP A 47 18.58 9.13 2.64
N GLU A 48 19.25 9.88 1.76
CA GLU A 48 20.60 10.40 2.02
C GLU A 48 20.61 11.64 2.93
N ASP A 49 19.47 12.33 3.07
CA ASP A 49 19.36 13.52 3.91
C ASP A 49 19.17 13.16 5.39
N ARG A 50 20.29 13.18 6.13
CA ARG A 50 20.34 12.90 7.58
C ARG A 50 19.44 13.81 8.43
N SER A 51 19.01 14.98 7.93
CA SER A 51 18.07 15.84 8.67
C SER A 51 16.69 15.17 8.86
N LEU A 52 16.38 14.16 8.04
CA LEU A 52 15.13 13.41 8.12
C LEU A 52 15.16 12.25 9.11
N ASP A 53 16.33 11.82 9.59
CA ASP A 53 16.49 10.68 10.50
C ASP A 53 15.66 10.85 11.78
N ALA A 54 15.77 12.02 12.41
CA ALA A 54 15.01 12.34 13.63
C ALA A 54 13.49 12.28 13.40
N HIS A 55 13.03 12.68 12.21
CA HIS A 55 11.62 12.64 11.83
C HIS A 55 11.13 11.20 11.63
N PHE A 56 11.92 10.33 10.99
CA PHE A 56 11.59 8.91 10.83
C PHE A 56 11.63 8.16 12.18
N ALA A 57 12.65 8.39 13.01
CA ALA A 57 12.74 7.82 14.34
C ALA A 57 11.59 8.27 15.26
N SER A 58 11.16 9.53 15.18
CA SER A 58 9.96 10.02 15.88
C SER A 58 8.69 9.31 15.42
N ARG A 59 8.56 9.05 14.11
CA ARG A 59 7.40 8.33 13.56
C ARG A 59 7.35 6.87 14.03
N ILE A 60 8.46 6.14 14.00
CA ILE A 60 8.53 4.76 14.49
C ILE A 60 8.11 4.69 15.96
N ARG A 61 8.63 5.61 16.79
CA ARG A 61 8.23 5.70 18.20
C ARG A 61 6.74 5.95 18.39
N LYS A 62 6.15 6.87 17.62
CA LYS A 62 4.71 7.16 17.66
C LYS A 62 3.84 6.01 17.16
N SER A 63 4.29 5.20 16.22
CA SER A 63 3.54 4.02 15.78
C SER A 63 3.67 2.83 16.72
N ALA A 64 4.72 2.81 17.56
CA ALA A 64 4.93 1.78 18.57
C ALA A 64 4.16 2.05 19.87
N THR A 65 3.58 3.24 20.05
CA THR A 65 2.69 3.51 21.18
C THR A 65 1.31 2.90 20.95
N ALA A 66 0.73 2.29 21.97
CA ALA A 66 -0.64 1.78 21.95
C ALA A 66 -1.65 2.88 21.56
N SER A 67 -2.71 2.51 20.85
CA SER A 67 -3.72 3.47 20.43
C SER A 67 -4.54 3.99 21.60
N THR A 68 -5.00 5.24 21.48
CA THR A 68 -5.95 5.87 22.40
C THR A 68 -7.27 6.16 21.68
N PRO A 69 -8.42 6.20 22.37
CA PRO A 69 -9.70 6.56 21.76
C PRO A 69 -9.66 7.85 20.93
N GLU A 70 -8.91 8.87 21.37
CA GLU A 70 -8.77 10.16 20.68
C GLU A 70 -7.99 10.01 19.36
N SER A 71 -6.90 9.23 19.38
CA SER A 71 -6.13 8.92 18.19
C SER A 71 -6.97 8.15 17.16
N GLU A 72 -7.83 7.23 17.63
CA GLU A 72 -8.68 6.40 16.79
C GLU A 72 -9.77 7.21 16.10
N VAL A 73 -10.35 8.23 16.77
CA VAL A 73 -11.29 9.16 16.12
C VAL A 73 -10.63 9.89 14.95
N THR A 74 -9.35 10.24 15.08
CA THR A 74 -8.58 10.89 14.01
C THR A 74 -8.32 9.91 12.86
N TRP A 75 -7.94 8.67 13.17
CA TRP A 75 -7.72 7.63 12.17
C TRP A 75 -9.02 7.22 11.45
N LEU A 76 -10.13 7.05 12.16
CA LEU A 76 -11.46 6.81 11.59
C LEU A 76 -11.81 7.84 10.51
N LYS A 77 -11.61 9.13 10.83
CA LYS A 77 -11.86 10.22 9.87
C LYS A 77 -10.88 10.18 8.70
N THR A 78 -9.62 9.89 8.95
CA THR A 78 -8.56 9.87 7.94
C THR A 78 -8.79 8.75 6.93
N TYR A 79 -9.00 7.52 7.41
CA TYR A 79 -9.30 6.37 6.56
C TYR A 79 -10.65 6.51 5.85
N GLY A 80 -11.66 7.09 6.49
CA GLY A 80 -12.93 7.42 5.83
C GLY A 80 -12.80 8.44 4.69
N LYS A 81 -11.90 9.41 4.81
CA LYS A 81 -11.57 10.34 3.70
C LYS A 81 -10.77 9.65 2.59
N SER A 82 -9.82 8.80 2.97
CA SER A 82 -8.98 8.04 2.03
C SER A 82 -9.81 7.13 1.11
N ILE A 83 -10.68 6.29 1.66
CA ILE A 83 -11.52 5.43 0.84
C ILE A 83 -12.51 6.22 -0.02
N ARG A 84 -13.03 7.35 0.49
CA ARG A 84 -13.89 8.25 -0.29
C ARG A 84 -13.15 8.81 -1.49
N GLU A 85 -11.92 9.28 -1.30
CA GLU A 85 -11.07 9.77 -2.38
C GLU A 85 -10.89 8.68 -3.45
N MET A 86 -10.47 7.48 -3.03
CA MET A 86 -10.21 6.37 -3.95
C MET A 86 -11.47 5.90 -4.67
N ASP A 87 -12.60 5.81 -3.97
CA ASP A 87 -13.88 5.40 -4.53
C ASP A 87 -14.50 6.50 -5.42
N ASN A 88 -14.22 7.78 -5.19
CA ASN A 88 -14.59 8.82 -6.15
C ASN A 88 -13.81 8.71 -7.46
N ILE A 89 -12.54 8.25 -7.41
CA ILE A 89 -11.70 8.07 -8.59
C ILE A 89 -12.10 6.79 -9.35
N LYS A 90 -12.31 5.69 -8.62
CA LYS A 90 -12.44 4.34 -9.19
C LYS A 90 -13.86 3.78 -9.17
N ASN A 91 -14.76 4.35 -8.40
CA ASN A 91 -16.16 3.93 -8.24
C ASN A 91 -16.30 2.42 -7.98
N PHE A 92 -15.73 1.93 -6.88
CA PHE A 92 -15.67 0.49 -6.59
C PHE A 92 -16.64 0.02 -5.52
N VAL A 93 -17.23 0.92 -4.74
CA VAL A 93 -18.28 0.58 -3.79
C VAL A 93 -19.62 0.47 -4.54
N PRO A 94 -20.22 -0.74 -4.64
CA PRO A 94 -21.44 -0.94 -5.42
C PRO A 94 -22.67 -0.27 -4.79
N SER A 95 -23.65 0.03 -5.63
CA SER A 95 -25.01 0.41 -5.20
C SER A 95 -25.91 -0.83 -5.05
N GLY A 96 -27.05 -0.70 -4.37
CA GLY A 96 -27.98 -1.81 -4.16
C GLY A 96 -27.59 -2.71 -2.98
N PHE A 97 -28.14 -3.94 -2.91
CA PHE A 97 -27.78 -4.88 -1.85
C PHE A 97 -26.27 -5.19 -1.89
N LEU A 98 -25.59 -4.99 -0.76
CA LEU A 98 -24.14 -5.13 -0.64
C LEU A 98 -23.80 -5.85 0.66
N ASN A 99 -23.29 -7.07 0.57
CA ASN A 99 -22.61 -7.70 1.70
C ASN A 99 -21.09 -7.52 1.52
N PHE A 100 -20.40 -6.90 2.46
CA PHE A 100 -18.96 -6.63 2.36
C PHE A 100 -18.16 -7.13 3.58
N LEU A 101 -16.90 -7.47 3.35
CA LEU A 101 -15.94 -7.88 4.37
C LEU A 101 -14.83 -6.84 4.50
N ASP A 102 -14.43 -6.49 5.72
CA ASP A 102 -13.34 -5.55 6.02
C ASP A 102 -12.30 -6.24 6.91
N LEU A 103 -11.15 -6.60 6.33
CA LEU A 103 -10.02 -7.25 7.01
C LEU A 103 -9.03 -6.19 7.47
N GLY A 104 -8.75 -6.17 8.78
CA GLY A 104 -8.06 -5.05 9.41
C GLY A 104 -9.01 -3.88 9.67
N CYS A 105 -10.28 -4.16 10.01
CA CYS A 105 -11.33 -3.14 9.98
C CYS A 105 -11.23 -2.03 11.03
N ALA A 106 -10.36 -2.14 12.04
CA ALA A 106 -10.19 -1.09 13.04
C ALA A 106 -9.36 0.09 12.48
N PRO A 107 -9.78 1.35 12.68
CA PRO A 107 -10.87 1.81 13.59
C PRO A 107 -12.28 1.83 12.99
N GLY A 108 -12.46 1.49 11.72
CA GLY A 108 -13.77 1.41 11.05
C GLY A 108 -14.00 2.46 9.96
N GLY A 109 -12.95 3.15 9.51
CA GLY A 109 -13.07 4.27 8.57
C GLY A 109 -13.63 3.83 7.20
N TYR A 110 -13.16 2.68 6.71
CA TYR A 110 -13.61 2.10 5.45
C TYR A 110 -15.04 1.58 5.54
N SER A 111 -15.31 0.73 6.53
CA SER A 111 -16.66 0.27 6.86
C SER A 111 -17.66 1.41 7.01
N LYS A 112 -17.30 2.49 7.72
CA LYS A 112 -18.16 3.69 7.88
C LYS A 112 -18.52 4.29 6.52
N TYR A 113 -17.53 4.51 5.66
CA TYR A 113 -17.78 5.11 4.34
C TYR A 113 -18.67 4.22 3.46
N VAL A 114 -18.37 2.92 3.37
CA VAL A 114 -19.16 1.98 2.55
C VAL A 114 -20.63 2.00 2.97
N MET A 115 -20.89 1.94 4.28
CA MET A 115 -22.26 1.90 4.81
C MET A 115 -22.99 3.25 4.75
N GLU A 116 -22.26 4.37 4.68
CA GLU A 116 -22.82 5.71 4.46
C GLU A 116 -23.16 5.94 3.00
N LYS A 117 -22.28 5.53 2.08
CA LYS A 117 -22.53 5.60 0.63
C LYS A 117 -23.66 4.66 0.23
N ASN A 118 -23.70 3.45 0.79
CA ASN A 118 -24.70 2.44 0.49
C ASN A 118 -25.49 2.05 1.76
N GLN A 119 -26.71 2.57 1.85
CA GLN A 119 -27.62 2.32 2.99
C GLN A 119 -28.16 0.88 3.04
N LEU A 120 -28.04 0.12 1.95
CA LEU A 120 -28.41 -1.30 1.86
C LEU A 120 -27.23 -2.23 2.14
N ALA A 121 -26.07 -1.69 2.55
CA ALA A 121 -24.90 -2.49 2.86
C ALA A 121 -25.00 -3.22 4.22
N PHE A 122 -24.48 -4.43 4.29
CA PHE A 122 -24.22 -5.18 5.51
C PHE A 122 -22.73 -5.50 5.54
N GLY A 123 -22.10 -5.25 6.68
CA GLY A 123 -20.65 -5.41 6.84
C GLY A 123 -20.29 -6.50 7.83
N THR A 124 -19.23 -7.23 7.52
CA THR A 124 -18.51 -8.07 8.48
C THR A 124 -17.09 -7.55 8.57
N GLY A 125 -16.55 -7.46 9.78
CA GLY A 125 -15.19 -7.00 10.04
C GLY A 125 -14.37 -8.00 10.82
N ILE A 126 -13.09 -8.12 10.51
CA ILE A 126 -12.10 -8.83 11.32
C ILE A 126 -11.00 -7.84 11.71
N CYS A 127 -10.74 -7.70 13.00
CA CYS A 127 -9.63 -6.89 13.50
C CYS A 127 -8.98 -7.55 14.73
N LEU A 128 -7.71 -7.22 14.96
CA LEU A 128 -6.96 -7.72 16.11
C LEU A 128 -7.56 -7.15 17.41
N PRO A 129 -7.73 -7.97 18.48
CA PRO A 129 -8.20 -7.46 19.77
C PRO A 129 -7.23 -6.43 20.38
N VAL A 130 -7.76 -5.49 21.17
CA VAL A 130 -6.95 -4.44 21.81
C VAL A 130 -5.96 -5.01 22.83
N TYR A 131 -6.35 -6.05 23.59
CA TYR A 131 -5.46 -6.72 24.55
C TYR A 131 -4.27 -7.41 23.86
N ASP A 132 -4.40 -7.69 22.57
CA ASP A 132 -3.39 -8.26 21.71
C ASP A 132 -2.57 -7.15 20.99
N GLY A 133 -2.77 -5.88 21.34
CA GLY A 133 -2.09 -4.73 20.71
C GLY A 133 -2.81 -4.17 19.49
N GLY A 134 -4.03 -4.61 19.21
CA GLY A 134 -4.89 -4.10 18.14
C GLY A 134 -5.50 -2.72 18.42
N HIS A 135 -6.13 -2.16 17.39
CA HIS A 135 -6.78 -0.84 17.42
C HIS A 135 -8.23 -0.92 17.93
N TYR A 136 -8.75 0.18 18.48
CA TYR A 136 -10.15 0.24 18.89
C TYR A 136 -11.06 0.34 17.67
N PHE A 137 -11.98 -0.61 17.53
CA PHE A 137 -13.04 -0.52 16.53
C PHE A 137 -14.16 0.42 17.01
N ILE A 138 -14.28 1.60 16.39
CA ILE A 138 -15.15 2.70 16.84
C ILE A 138 -16.19 3.09 15.80
N LEU A 139 -16.83 2.09 15.17
CA LEU A 139 -17.93 2.34 14.23
C LEU A 139 -19.09 3.10 14.91
N PRO A 140 -19.65 4.15 14.28
CA PRO A 140 -20.77 4.91 14.84
C PRO A 140 -22.00 4.04 15.16
N ARG A 141 -22.69 4.34 16.27
CA ARG A 141 -23.81 3.53 16.78
C ARG A 141 -24.91 3.27 15.75
N TYR A 142 -25.25 4.27 14.93
CA TYR A 142 -26.31 4.16 13.91
C TYR A 142 -25.98 3.18 12.77
N LEU A 143 -24.73 2.73 12.63
CA LEU A 143 -24.32 1.74 11.63
C LEU A 143 -24.23 0.32 12.21
N ARG A 144 -24.11 0.18 13.53
CA ARG A 144 -23.79 -1.11 14.18
C ARG A 144 -24.85 -2.19 13.98
N SER A 145 -26.11 -1.83 13.79
CA SER A 145 -27.19 -2.80 13.54
C SER A 145 -27.03 -3.57 12.22
N ARG A 146 -26.22 -3.06 11.28
CA ARG A 146 -25.91 -3.69 9.99
C ARG A 146 -24.44 -4.14 9.90
N TYR A 147 -23.74 -4.26 11.03
CA TYR A 147 -22.32 -4.61 11.04
C TYR A 147 -21.98 -5.64 12.13
N THR A 148 -21.29 -6.70 11.73
CA THR A 148 -20.76 -7.73 12.64
C THR A 148 -19.25 -7.60 12.74
N THR A 149 -18.70 -7.53 13.96
CA THR A 149 -17.24 -7.46 14.18
C THR A 149 -16.75 -8.72 14.89
N HIS A 150 -15.68 -9.32 14.35
CA HIS A 150 -14.93 -10.40 14.96
C HIS A 150 -13.56 -9.87 15.42
N TYR A 151 -13.25 -10.06 16.70
CA TYR A 151 -11.95 -9.72 17.27
C TYR A 151 -11.08 -10.98 17.28
N SER A 152 -10.18 -11.10 16.31
CA SER A 152 -9.30 -12.25 16.16
C SER A 152 -8.04 -11.88 15.40
N ASP A 153 -6.96 -12.61 15.65
CA ASP A 153 -5.77 -12.58 14.80
C ASP A 153 -6.06 -13.38 13.52
N MET A 154 -6.19 -12.69 12.39
CA MET A 154 -6.54 -13.35 11.13
C MET A 154 -5.48 -14.33 10.63
N THR A 155 -4.25 -14.23 11.14
CA THR A 155 -3.18 -15.18 10.84
C THR A 155 -3.37 -16.52 11.53
N LYS A 156 -4.34 -16.66 12.43
CA LYS A 156 -4.61 -17.89 13.19
C LYS A 156 -5.84 -18.65 12.74
N TYR A 157 -6.55 -18.19 11.69
CA TYR A 157 -7.66 -18.99 11.15
C TYR A 157 -7.14 -20.24 10.45
N ASP A 158 -7.93 -21.30 10.47
CA ASP A 158 -7.72 -22.43 9.60
C ASP A 158 -8.03 -22.01 8.16
N LEU A 159 -6.97 -21.90 7.38
CA LEU A 159 -7.01 -21.52 5.96
C LEU A 159 -6.74 -22.71 5.04
N LEU A 160 -6.59 -23.93 5.58
CA LEU A 160 -6.34 -25.14 4.79
C LEU A 160 -7.62 -25.59 4.07
N ALA A 161 -7.45 -26.38 3.01
CA ALA A 161 -8.55 -26.79 2.14
C ALA A 161 -9.46 -27.86 2.77
N ASP A 162 -8.95 -28.61 3.74
CA ASP A 162 -9.52 -29.85 4.25
C ASP A 162 -10.07 -29.76 5.67
N GLY A 163 -9.92 -28.62 6.35
CA GLY A 163 -10.38 -28.43 7.72
C GLY A 163 -9.67 -29.35 8.73
N THR A 164 -8.48 -29.87 8.38
CA THR A 164 -7.79 -30.89 9.17
C THR A 164 -7.01 -30.32 10.35
N ASN A 165 -6.81 -29.01 10.42
CA ASN A 165 -6.16 -28.40 11.57
C ASN A 165 -7.18 -28.14 12.68
N GLU A 166 -7.55 -29.19 13.43
CA GLU A 166 -8.51 -29.12 14.54
C GLU A 166 -8.14 -28.08 15.62
N SER A 167 -6.88 -27.60 15.64
CA SER A 167 -6.42 -26.59 16.59
C SER A 167 -6.75 -25.14 16.20
N ASP A 168 -6.91 -24.86 14.90
CA ASP A 168 -7.15 -23.49 14.42
C ASP A 168 -8.66 -23.24 14.19
N PRO A 169 -9.20 -22.07 14.59
CA PRO A 169 -10.62 -21.78 14.40
C PRO A 169 -10.99 -21.62 12.91
N PRO A 170 -12.20 -22.02 12.49
CA PRO A 170 -12.68 -21.78 11.14
C PRO A 170 -12.98 -20.29 10.91
N LEU A 171 -13.08 -19.89 9.63
CA LEU A 171 -13.52 -18.55 9.26
C LEU A 171 -14.94 -18.26 9.77
N PRO A 172 -15.22 -17.05 10.29
CA PRO A 172 -16.48 -16.74 10.95
C PRO A 172 -17.63 -16.41 9.97
N PHE A 173 -17.51 -16.84 8.72
CA PHE A 173 -18.46 -16.57 7.65
C PHE A 173 -18.44 -17.68 6.61
N ARG A 174 -19.49 -17.72 5.78
CA ARG A 174 -19.53 -18.66 4.65
C ARG A 174 -18.61 -18.19 3.52
N PRO A 175 -17.85 -19.08 2.88
CA PRO A 175 -17.12 -18.76 1.64
C PRO A 175 -18.04 -18.18 0.57
N ALA A 176 -17.47 -17.42 -0.36
CA ALA A 176 -18.15 -16.84 -1.52
C ALA A 176 -19.43 -16.03 -1.19
N SER A 177 -19.43 -15.30 -0.07
CA SER A 177 -20.62 -14.59 0.44
C SER A 177 -20.55 -13.06 0.34
N PHE A 178 -19.39 -12.51 -0.04
CA PHE A 178 -19.16 -11.06 -0.06
C PHE A 178 -19.02 -10.51 -1.48
N HIS A 179 -19.69 -9.38 -1.74
CA HIS A 179 -19.66 -8.65 -3.00
C HIS A 179 -18.40 -7.78 -3.10
N LEU A 180 -17.94 -7.27 -1.97
CA LEU A 180 -16.74 -6.46 -1.82
C LEU A 180 -15.95 -6.99 -0.63
N VAL A 181 -14.67 -7.27 -0.83
CA VAL A 181 -13.74 -7.56 0.26
C VAL A 181 -12.68 -6.48 0.31
N ILE A 182 -12.49 -5.87 1.48
CA ILE A 182 -11.48 -4.87 1.77
C ILE A 182 -10.39 -5.56 2.61
N ALA A 183 -9.13 -5.42 2.20
CA ALA A 183 -7.98 -5.98 2.91
C ALA A 183 -6.92 -4.90 3.15
N ASP A 184 -6.85 -4.39 4.39
CA ASP A 184 -5.88 -3.39 4.87
C ASP A 184 -5.29 -3.80 6.24
N GLY A 185 -5.15 -5.11 6.46
CA GLY A 185 -4.37 -5.63 7.56
C GLY A 185 -2.90 -5.23 7.39
N HIS A 186 -2.32 -4.68 8.46
CA HIS A 186 -0.90 -4.32 8.48
C HIS A 186 -0.26 -4.69 9.82
N PRO A 187 1.04 -5.05 9.83
CA PRO A 187 1.76 -5.30 11.07
C PRO A 187 1.76 -4.05 11.93
N LEU A 188 1.51 -4.22 13.23
CA LEU A 188 1.53 -3.14 14.20
C LEU A 188 2.90 -3.07 14.86
N HIS A 189 3.49 -1.87 14.87
CA HIS A 189 4.77 -1.61 15.53
C HIS A 189 4.71 -1.72 17.07
N THR A 190 3.53 -1.98 17.64
CA THR A 190 3.31 -2.34 19.04
C THR A 190 3.78 -3.75 19.39
N ARG A 191 4.13 -4.56 18.37
CA ARG A 191 4.67 -5.90 18.52
C ARG A 191 6.09 -5.94 17.97
N GLU A 192 6.97 -6.69 18.64
CA GLU A 192 8.16 -7.22 17.98
C GLU A 192 7.69 -8.31 17.01
N PHE A 193 8.15 -8.24 15.78
CA PHE A 193 7.80 -9.24 14.77
C PHE A 193 9.03 -9.64 13.96
N SER A 194 9.10 -10.93 13.64
CA SER A 194 10.10 -11.43 12.70
C SER A 194 9.84 -10.86 11.30
N VAL A 195 10.84 -10.95 10.44
CA VAL A 195 10.75 -10.54 9.03
C VAL A 195 9.67 -11.30 8.25
N ALA A 196 9.20 -12.46 8.75
CA ALA A 196 8.13 -13.26 8.12
C ALA A 196 6.72 -12.68 8.35
N VAL A 197 6.47 -12.04 9.49
CA VAL A 197 5.11 -11.64 9.91
C VAL A 197 4.37 -10.76 8.89
N PRO A 198 5.00 -9.75 8.25
CA PRO A 198 4.33 -8.97 7.21
C PRO A 198 3.83 -9.84 6.04
N HIS A 199 4.58 -10.88 5.66
CA HIS A 199 4.24 -11.77 4.56
C HIS A 199 3.16 -12.77 4.97
N VAL A 200 3.28 -13.37 6.16
CA VAL A 200 2.22 -14.23 6.71
C VAL A 200 0.90 -13.48 6.80
N LEU A 201 0.90 -12.22 7.25
CA LEU A 201 -0.30 -11.40 7.32
C LEU A 201 -0.86 -11.08 5.93
N LEU A 202 0.00 -10.69 4.97
CA LEU A 202 -0.39 -10.38 3.60
C LEU A 202 -1.01 -11.60 2.90
N LEU A 203 -0.38 -12.77 3.02
CA LEU A 203 -0.89 -14.01 2.45
C LEU A 203 -2.18 -14.44 3.14
N SER A 204 -2.26 -14.35 4.48
CA SER A 204 -3.48 -14.69 5.23
C SER A 204 -4.66 -13.83 4.77
N GLN A 205 -4.51 -12.50 4.68
CA GLN A 205 -5.61 -11.64 4.24
C GLN A 205 -5.98 -11.86 2.76
N LEU A 206 -5.01 -12.16 1.88
CA LEU A 206 -5.28 -12.46 0.48
C LEU A 206 -6.05 -13.79 0.34
N ILE A 207 -5.61 -14.85 1.01
CA ILE A 207 -6.31 -16.15 1.04
C ILE A 207 -7.75 -15.96 1.54
N ILE A 208 -7.92 -15.26 2.67
CA ILE A 208 -9.23 -14.96 3.23
C ILE A 208 -10.09 -14.19 2.21
N ALA A 209 -9.52 -13.19 1.53
CA ALA A 209 -10.25 -12.41 0.54
C ALA A 209 -10.73 -13.24 -0.65
N LEU A 210 -9.89 -14.14 -1.18
CA LEU A 210 -10.22 -15.04 -2.29
C LEU A 210 -11.23 -16.12 -1.89
N ILE A 211 -11.20 -16.61 -0.64
CA ILE A 211 -12.22 -17.51 -0.08
C ILE A 211 -13.56 -16.76 0.10
N ALA A 212 -13.51 -15.54 0.62
CA ALA A 212 -14.68 -14.76 1.00
C ALA A 212 -15.46 -14.18 -0.19
N VAL A 213 -14.75 -13.74 -1.24
CA VAL A 213 -15.35 -13.05 -2.39
C VAL A 213 -16.22 -13.99 -3.23
N LYS A 214 -17.42 -13.51 -3.59
CA LYS A 214 -18.32 -14.23 -4.49
C LYS A 214 -17.85 -14.15 -5.95
N GLU A 215 -18.41 -15.01 -6.81
CA GLU A 215 -18.28 -14.89 -8.27
C GLU A 215 -18.68 -13.48 -8.74
N GLY A 216 -17.82 -12.85 -9.54
CA GLY A 216 -18.03 -11.49 -10.03
C GLY A 216 -17.80 -10.39 -8.96
N GLY A 217 -17.38 -10.75 -7.75
CA GLY A 217 -17.13 -9.81 -6.66
C GLY A 217 -15.88 -8.94 -6.88
N THR A 218 -15.66 -7.99 -5.97
CA THR A 218 -14.50 -7.07 -6.00
C THR A 218 -13.61 -7.29 -4.77
N ILE A 219 -12.30 -7.35 -4.97
CA ILE A 219 -11.30 -7.27 -3.91
C ILE A 219 -10.61 -5.91 -3.98
N PHE A 220 -10.58 -5.21 -2.85
CA PHE A 220 -9.83 -3.98 -2.64
C PHE A 220 -8.73 -4.26 -1.60
N ILE A 221 -7.49 -4.41 -2.04
CA ILE A 221 -6.37 -4.85 -1.19
C ILE A 221 -5.23 -3.86 -1.20
N LYS A 222 -4.65 -3.61 -0.03
CA LYS A 222 -3.44 -2.80 0.11
C LYS A 222 -2.20 -3.60 -0.24
N LEU A 223 -1.34 -3.00 -1.05
CA LEU A 223 -0.03 -3.51 -1.42
C LEU A 223 1.04 -2.41 -1.25
N ASN A 224 2.31 -2.73 -1.49
CA ASN A 224 3.41 -1.79 -1.28
C ASN A 224 4.44 -1.89 -2.40
N LYS A 225 4.82 -0.75 -2.99
CA LYS A 225 5.82 -0.63 -4.07
C LYS A 225 5.52 -1.57 -5.28
N PRO A 226 4.80 -1.09 -6.31
CA PRO A 226 4.40 -1.91 -7.46
C PRO A 226 5.57 -2.64 -8.15
N ALA A 227 6.74 -1.98 -8.30
CA ALA A 227 7.89 -2.53 -9.03
C ALA A 227 8.77 -3.51 -8.23
N THR A 228 8.31 -4.02 -7.10
CA THR A 228 9.00 -5.11 -6.37
C THR A 228 8.52 -6.44 -6.92
N PHE A 229 9.42 -7.44 -7.03
CA PHE A 229 9.03 -8.76 -7.55
C PHE A 229 7.84 -9.34 -6.78
N MET A 230 7.90 -9.32 -5.44
CA MET A 230 6.83 -9.83 -4.57
C MET A 230 5.46 -9.19 -4.88
N THR A 231 5.40 -7.86 -5.03
CA THR A 231 4.15 -7.16 -5.32
C THR A 231 3.70 -7.37 -6.75
N ALA A 232 4.63 -7.37 -7.71
CA ALA A 232 4.33 -7.63 -9.10
C ALA A 232 3.77 -9.06 -9.30
N SER A 233 4.28 -10.06 -8.58
CA SER A 233 3.71 -11.42 -8.58
C SER A 233 2.27 -11.43 -8.06
N LEU A 234 1.96 -10.70 -6.98
CA LEU A 234 0.59 -10.60 -6.49
C LEU A 234 -0.34 -9.85 -7.46
N LEU A 235 0.18 -8.81 -8.15
CA LEU A 235 -0.58 -8.12 -9.20
C LEU A 235 -0.85 -9.05 -10.39
N TYR A 236 0.14 -9.84 -10.81
CA TYR A 236 -0.01 -10.86 -11.86
C TYR A 236 -1.09 -11.87 -11.49
N LEU A 237 -1.05 -12.40 -10.26
CA LEU A 237 -2.08 -13.31 -9.73
C LEU A 237 -3.47 -12.68 -9.78
N LEU A 238 -3.63 -11.43 -9.32
CA LEU A 238 -4.93 -10.77 -9.32
C LEU A 238 -5.44 -10.50 -10.74
N ASP A 239 -4.56 -10.11 -11.66
CA ASP A 239 -4.90 -9.83 -13.06
C ASP A 239 -5.39 -11.10 -13.79
N SER A 240 -4.82 -12.26 -13.47
CA SER A 240 -5.19 -13.54 -14.12
C SER A 240 -6.56 -14.08 -13.66
N ILE A 241 -7.05 -13.69 -12.49
CA ILE A 241 -8.32 -14.19 -11.91
C ILE A 241 -9.47 -13.18 -11.92
N CYS A 242 -9.25 -11.96 -12.40
CA CYS A 242 -10.27 -10.91 -12.40
C CYS A 242 -10.55 -10.36 -13.81
N ASP A 243 -11.73 -9.78 -14.02
CA ASP A 243 -12.12 -9.16 -15.29
C ASP A 243 -11.41 -7.82 -15.52
N SER A 244 -11.09 -7.11 -14.43
CA SER A 244 -10.35 -5.85 -14.49
C SER A 244 -9.57 -5.64 -13.21
N LEU A 245 -8.26 -5.42 -13.36
CA LEU A 245 -7.38 -4.96 -12.29
C LEU A 245 -7.02 -3.50 -12.51
N GLU A 246 -7.22 -2.69 -11.47
CA GLU A 246 -6.81 -1.30 -11.43
C GLU A 246 -6.05 -1.02 -10.14
N THR A 247 -5.23 0.03 -10.12
CA THR A 247 -4.58 0.52 -8.89
C THR A 247 -4.99 1.94 -8.57
N VAL A 248 -4.88 2.29 -7.29
CA VAL A 248 -5.14 3.64 -6.81
C VAL A 248 -4.25 3.94 -5.60
N LYS A 249 -3.81 5.19 -5.51
CA LYS A 249 -3.04 5.69 -4.37
C LYS A 249 -3.75 6.91 -3.78
N PRO A 250 -4.12 6.90 -2.50
CA PRO A 250 -4.73 8.05 -1.86
C PRO A 250 -3.66 9.12 -1.59
N ARG A 251 -4.02 10.39 -1.82
CA ARG A 251 -3.22 11.56 -1.43
C ARG A 251 -3.43 11.89 0.05
N THR A 252 -4.63 11.63 0.57
CA THR A 252 -5.06 12.00 1.92
C THR A 252 -4.34 11.25 3.05
N VAL A 253 -3.88 10.02 2.81
CA VAL A 253 -3.16 9.22 3.81
C VAL A 253 -1.96 8.53 3.18
N HIS A 254 -0.80 8.69 3.81
CA HIS A 254 0.45 8.03 3.39
C HIS A 254 0.84 8.23 1.92
N GLY A 255 0.38 9.31 1.27
CA GLY A 255 0.64 9.59 -0.15
C GLY A 255 2.12 9.62 -0.51
N ASN A 256 3.01 9.99 0.41
CA ASN A 256 4.46 10.00 0.20
C ASN A 256 5.18 8.68 0.54
N ARG A 257 4.46 7.60 0.88
CA ARG A 257 5.03 6.28 1.23
C ARG A 257 4.77 5.27 0.12
N GLY A 258 5.35 4.07 0.18
CA GLY A 258 5.18 3.04 -0.88
C GLY A 258 3.81 2.36 -0.96
N GLY A 259 2.94 2.52 0.05
CA GLY A 259 1.64 1.86 0.10
C GLY A 259 0.65 2.36 -0.94
N PHE A 260 -0.11 1.45 -1.55
CA PHE A 260 -1.17 1.72 -2.54
C PHE A 260 -2.23 0.61 -2.47
N TYR A 261 -3.28 0.71 -3.28
CA TYR A 261 -4.34 -0.29 -3.33
C TYR A 261 -4.55 -0.82 -4.74
N ALA A 262 -4.77 -2.13 -4.84
CA ALA A 262 -5.27 -2.80 -6.03
C ALA A 262 -6.78 -3.05 -5.89
N ILE A 263 -7.52 -2.86 -6.98
CA ILE A 263 -8.95 -3.11 -7.11
C ILE A 263 -9.11 -4.17 -8.19
N ALA A 264 -9.32 -5.42 -7.77
CA ALA A 264 -9.59 -6.55 -8.66
C ALA A 264 -11.10 -6.76 -8.75
N ARG A 265 -11.69 -6.55 -9.93
CA ARG A 265 -13.13 -6.59 -10.17
C ARG A 265 -13.51 -7.81 -10.99
N GLY A 266 -14.67 -8.38 -10.72
CA GLY A 266 -15.12 -9.54 -11.48
C GLY A 266 -14.26 -10.75 -11.17
N ILE A 267 -14.05 -11.07 -9.89
CA ILE A 267 -13.28 -12.27 -9.51
C ILE A 267 -13.98 -13.50 -10.07
N ARG A 268 -13.25 -14.25 -10.90
CA ARG A 268 -13.70 -15.49 -11.53
C ARG A 268 -13.32 -16.68 -10.64
N ARG A 269 -14.31 -17.45 -10.20
CA ARG A 269 -14.05 -18.71 -9.50
C ARG A 269 -13.89 -19.82 -10.52
N GLY A 270 -12.92 -20.70 -10.28
CA GLY A 270 -12.59 -21.79 -11.19
C GLY A 270 -11.25 -22.44 -10.85
N PRO A 271 -10.75 -23.33 -11.71
CA PRO A 271 -9.51 -24.07 -11.49
C PRO A 271 -8.31 -23.16 -11.22
N THR A 272 -8.17 -22.06 -11.97
CA THR A 272 -7.06 -21.10 -11.80
C THR A 272 -7.05 -20.46 -10.40
N LEU A 273 -8.21 -20.01 -9.91
CA LEU A 273 -8.32 -19.45 -8.55
C LEU A 273 -7.98 -20.50 -7.49
N ASN A 274 -8.43 -21.74 -7.67
CA ASN A 274 -8.15 -22.82 -6.73
C ASN A 274 -6.66 -23.16 -6.69
N GLN A 275 -6.00 -23.20 -7.85
CA GLN A 275 -4.55 -23.39 -7.93
C GLN A 275 -3.80 -22.29 -7.15
N TYR A 276 -4.14 -21.03 -7.36
CA TYR A 276 -3.53 -19.93 -6.62
C TYR A 276 -3.82 -19.97 -5.12
N LEU A 277 -5.01 -20.42 -4.71
CA LEU A 277 -5.31 -20.62 -3.29
C LEU A 277 -4.38 -21.67 -2.67
N ASP A 278 -4.10 -22.75 -3.37
CA ASP A 278 -3.21 -23.81 -2.89
C ASP A 278 -1.74 -23.34 -2.85
N GLU A 279 -1.29 -22.61 -3.88
CA GLU A 279 0.03 -21.95 -3.87
C GLU A 279 0.15 -20.96 -2.71
N LEU A 280 -0.82 -20.07 -2.50
CA LEU A 280 -0.79 -19.10 -1.41
C LEU A 280 -0.78 -19.76 -0.02
N ARG A 281 -1.49 -20.89 0.15
CA ARG A 281 -1.46 -21.69 1.39
C ARG A 281 -0.09 -22.30 1.63
N SER A 282 0.51 -22.89 0.58
CA SER A 282 1.88 -23.42 0.59
C SER A 282 2.87 -22.33 0.98
N MET A 283 2.84 -21.18 0.30
CA MET A 283 3.67 -20.01 0.59
C MET A 283 3.52 -19.54 2.05
N ARG A 284 2.29 -19.46 2.55
CA ARG A 284 2.01 -19.02 3.93
C ARG A 284 2.63 -20.00 4.93
N GLN A 285 2.47 -21.30 4.70
CA GLN A 285 3.03 -22.34 5.58
C GLN A 285 4.55 -22.30 5.56
N GLU A 286 5.16 -22.12 4.38
CA GLU A 286 6.61 -22.01 4.23
C GLU A 286 7.21 -20.83 5.01
N PHE A 287 6.53 -19.68 5.03
CA PHE A 287 6.92 -18.53 5.87
C PHE A 287 6.77 -18.77 7.38
N ILE A 288 5.84 -19.65 7.79
CA ILE A 288 5.64 -19.98 9.20
C ILE A 288 6.72 -20.95 9.67
N ASP A 289 7.02 -21.97 8.86
CA ASP A 289 7.91 -23.06 9.24
C ASP A 289 9.40 -22.68 9.14
N ASN A 290 9.75 -21.77 8.23
CA ASN A 290 11.15 -21.43 7.97
C ASN A 290 11.46 -19.99 8.40
N PRO A 291 12.43 -19.79 9.30
CA PRO A 291 12.94 -18.45 9.61
C PRO A 291 13.56 -17.85 8.33
N PRO A 292 13.14 -16.67 7.87
CA PRO A 292 13.50 -16.24 6.52
C PRO A 292 14.95 -15.82 6.38
N ASP A 293 15.60 -16.28 5.31
CA ASP A 293 16.67 -15.56 4.62
C ASP A 293 16.10 -14.91 3.35
N TRP A 294 16.82 -13.95 2.75
CA TRP A 294 16.33 -13.19 1.60
C TRP A 294 16.06 -14.07 0.37
N ASP A 295 16.90 -15.09 0.14
CA ASP A 295 16.74 -16.02 -0.98
C ASP A 295 15.44 -16.83 -0.87
N ASN A 296 15.02 -17.17 0.35
CA ASN A 296 13.75 -17.83 0.58
C ASN A 296 12.54 -16.97 0.16
N PHE A 297 12.57 -15.64 0.32
CA PHE A 297 11.43 -14.80 -0.10
C PHE A 297 11.18 -14.91 -1.60
N LEU A 298 12.22 -14.81 -2.42
CA LEU A 298 12.08 -14.87 -3.87
C LEU A 298 11.51 -16.21 -4.31
N ARG A 299 12.11 -17.30 -3.83
CA ARG A 299 11.67 -18.67 -4.13
C ARG A 299 10.21 -18.91 -3.75
N ILE A 300 9.76 -18.36 -2.63
CA ILE A 300 8.36 -18.48 -2.20
C ILE A 300 7.43 -17.76 -3.19
N TYR A 301 7.74 -16.54 -3.60
CA TYR A 301 6.90 -15.79 -4.56
C TYR A 301 6.98 -16.31 -6.00
N GLU A 302 8.03 -17.05 -6.36
CA GLU A 302 8.12 -17.75 -7.65
C GLU A 302 7.11 -18.89 -7.81
N GLN A 303 6.45 -19.33 -6.72
CA GLN A 303 5.31 -20.25 -6.80
C GLN A 303 4.13 -19.66 -7.58
N ILE A 304 3.98 -18.33 -7.61
CA ILE A 304 2.91 -17.64 -8.36
C ILE A 304 3.30 -17.46 -9.83
N VAL A 305 4.50 -16.94 -10.06
CA VAL A 305 5.05 -16.61 -11.37
C VAL A 305 6.57 -16.46 -11.25
N SER A 306 7.32 -17.04 -12.19
CA SER A 306 8.78 -16.93 -12.19
C SER A 306 9.24 -15.50 -12.48
N LEU A 307 10.41 -15.11 -11.99
CA LEU A 307 10.98 -13.79 -12.30
C LEU A 307 11.20 -13.60 -13.81
N ALA A 308 11.62 -14.64 -14.52
CA ALA A 308 11.82 -14.60 -15.96
C ALA A 308 10.51 -14.32 -16.71
N GLN A 309 9.45 -15.07 -16.40
CA GLN A 309 8.14 -14.89 -17.02
C GLN A 309 7.57 -13.50 -16.73
N LEU A 310 7.70 -13.00 -15.50
CA LEU A 310 7.22 -11.68 -15.13
C LEU A 310 7.95 -10.58 -15.94
N LYS A 311 9.27 -10.70 -16.11
CA LYS A 311 10.09 -9.78 -16.91
C LYS A 311 9.71 -9.79 -18.39
N GLU A 312 9.39 -10.95 -18.94
CA GLU A 312 9.06 -11.10 -20.37
C GLU A 312 7.63 -10.67 -20.70
N GLU A 313 6.66 -11.02 -19.85
CA GLU A 313 5.24 -10.95 -20.19
C GLU A 313 4.49 -9.81 -19.49
N PHE A 314 4.93 -9.38 -18.30
CA PHE A 314 4.09 -8.55 -17.42
C PHE A 314 4.59 -7.10 -17.26
N ILE A 315 5.79 -6.76 -17.74
CA ILE A 315 6.36 -5.39 -17.59
C ILE A 315 5.44 -4.29 -18.14
N PRO A 316 4.85 -4.39 -19.36
CA PRO A 316 3.97 -3.34 -19.87
C PRO A 316 2.72 -3.15 -19.00
N ARG A 317 2.13 -4.26 -18.54
CA ARG A 317 0.96 -4.25 -17.64
C ARG A 317 1.33 -3.70 -16.26
N LEU A 318 2.51 -4.02 -15.76
CA LEU A 318 3.04 -3.49 -14.52
C LEU A 318 3.27 -1.97 -14.60
N ILE A 319 3.73 -1.44 -15.74
CA ILE A 319 3.83 0.01 -15.97
C ILE A 319 2.43 0.65 -15.93
N GLU A 320 1.44 0.06 -16.59
CA GLU A 320 0.07 0.56 -16.59
C GLU A 320 -0.51 0.63 -15.16
N LEU A 321 -0.33 -0.44 -14.38
CA LEU A 321 -0.77 -0.51 -12.99
C LEU A 321 0.08 0.35 -12.05
N GLY A 322 1.36 0.55 -12.35
CA GLY A 322 2.28 1.28 -11.48
C GLY A 322 2.22 2.79 -11.65
N THR A 323 2.04 3.27 -12.88
CA THR A 323 2.06 4.70 -13.23
C THR A 323 1.16 5.58 -12.36
N PRO A 324 -0.15 5.31 -12.20
CA PRO A 324 -1.01 6.15 -11.36
C PRO A 324 -0.60 6.15 -9.88
N VAL A 325 0.09 5.10 -9.42
CA VAL A 325 0.64 5.02 -8.05
C VAL A 325 1.90 5.87 -7.95
N TRP A 326 2.82 5.75 -8.90
CA TRP A 326 4.10 6.46 -8.89
C TRP A 326 3.91 7.97 -9.04
N GLU A 327 2.98 8.43 -9.89
CA GLU A 327 2.66 9.85 -10.05
C GLU A 327 2.25 10.50 -8.73
N VAL A 328 1.24 9.93 -8.06
CA VAL A 328 0.76 10.44 -6.77
C VAL A 328 1.86 10.37 -5.71
N GLN A 329 2.66 9.30 -5.71
CA GLN A 329 3.75 9.15 -4.74
C GLN A 329 4.84 10.19 -4.94
N LYS A 330 5.24 10.42 -6.19
CA LYS A 330 6.26 11.39 -6.59
C LYS A 330 5.87 12.78 -6.13
N GLU A 331 4.65 13.23 -6.46
CA GLU A 331 4.14 14.55 -6.09
C GLU A 331 4.09 14.75 -4.56
N CYS A 332 3.57 13.74 -3.84
CA CYS A 332 3.46 13.80 -2.39
C CYS A 332 4.83 13.76 -1.71
N LEU A 333 5.79 12.99 -2.26
CA LEU A 333 7.15 12.91 -1.75
C LEU A 333 7.90 14.22 -2.01
N ALA A 334 7.83 14.79 -3.21
CA ALA A 334 8.42 16.09 -3.53
C ALA A 334 7.91 17.18 -2.57
N THR A 335 6.60 17.28 -2.39
CA THR A 335 5.97 18.22 -1.44
C THR A 335 6.46 18.02 -0.01
N PHE A 336 6.63 16.76 0.42
CA PHE A 336 7.15 16.45 1.75
C PHE A 336 8.61 16.88 1.93
N LEU A 337 9.46 16.59 0.95
CA LEU A 337 10.88 16.93 0.97
C LEU A 337 11.10 18.44 0.96
N GLN A 338 10.36 19.19 0.12
CA GLN A 338 10.38 20.66 0.10
C GLN A 338 10.00 21.25 1.47
N ARG A 339 8.93 20.76 2.09
CA ARG A 339 8.51 21.20 3.45
C ARG A 339 9.55 20.89 4.54
N LYS A 340 10.44 19.95 4.28
CA LYS A 340 11.55 19.60 5.18
C LYS A 340 12.84 20.33 4.85
N GLY A 341 12.86 21.17 3.82
CA GLY A 341 14.04 21.95 3.42
C GLY A 341 15.07 21.14 2.62
N VAL A 342 14.71 19.96 2.13
CA VAL A 342 15.59 19.16 1.26
C VAL A 342 15.68 19.84 -0.09
N LYS A 343 16.90 20.11 -0.56
CA LYS A 343 17.14 20.71 -1.89
C LYS A 343 16.77 19.71 -2.99
N ILE A 344 15.64 19.94 -3.64
CA ILE A 344 15.29 19.29 -4.91
C ILE A 344 15.80 20.24 -6.00
N ALA A 345 16.65 19.77 -6.91
CA ALA A 345 17.06 20.60 -8.05
C ALA A 345 15.82 21.03 -8.83
N ASP A 346 15.70 22.33 -9.11
CA ASP A 346 14.68 22.88 -9.99
C ASP A 346 15.06 22.50 -11.43
N ASP A 347 14.51 21.41 -11.93
CA ASP A 347 14.50 21.17 -13.37
C ASP A 347 13.46 22.11 -14.01
N GLY A 348 13.85 23.36 -14.27
CA GLY A 348 13.07 24.22 -15.19
C GLY A 348 13.00 25.73 -14.97
N ALA A 349 13.90 26.37 -14.22
CA ALA A 349 13.86 27.84 -14.06
C ALA A 349 15.21 28.56 -14.25
N GLU A 350 16.10 28.05 -15.11
CA GLU A 350 17.29 28.80 -15.58
C GLU A 350 17.45 28.69 -17.10
N ARG A 351 16.45 29.18 -17.84
CA ARG A 351 16.60 29.63 -19.23
C ARG A 351 15.75 30.87 -19.48
N ALA A 352 15.97 31.90 -18.67
CA ALA A 352 15.48 33.25 -18.95
C ALA A 352 16.26 34.29 -18.11
N SER A 353 17.59 34.28 -18.15
CA SER A 353 18.38 35.41 -17.62
C SER A 353 19.72 35.62 -18.32
N ASP A 354 19.91 35.06 -19.52
CA ASP A 354 21.02 35.41 -20.39
C ASP A 354 20.45 35.95 -21.70
N ILE A 355 20.27 37.27 -21.72
CA ILE A 355 20.38 38.22 -22.84
C ILE A 355 19.68 39.49 -22.35
N SER A 356 20.42 40.39 -21.71
CA SER A 356 20.33 41.85 -21.88
C SER A 356 21.06 42.58 -20.75
N SER A 357 22.38 42.68 -20.84
CA SER A 357 23.09 43.89 -20.39
C SER A 357 24.57 43.83 -20.77
N GLU A 358 24.89 44.13 -22.02
CA GLU A 358 26.18 44.75 -22.34
C GLU A 358 25.97 45.91 -23.31
N GLY A 359 26.32 47.10 -22.81
CA GLY A 359 26.93 48.19 -23.58
C GLY A 359 26.03 49.04 -24.46
N SER A 360 25.76 50.29 -24.04
CA SER A 360 26.54 51.41 -24.57
C SER A 360 26.06 52.74 -23.98
N SER A 361 27.04 53.51 -23.53
CA SER A 361 26.93 54.86 -23.01
C SER A 361 27.00 55.88 -24.14
N ARG A 362 26.30 57.01 -23.96
CA ARG A 362 26.70 58.42 -24.23
C ARG A 362 25.78 59.26 -25.13
N ASP A 363 25.63 60.50 -24.63
CA ASP A 363 25.30 61.77 -25.28
C ASP A 363 23.86 61.90 -25.82
N GLY A 364 23.11 62.99 -25.62
CA GLY A 364 23.34 64.32 -25.10
C GLY A 364 22.24 65.24 -25.67
N GLU A 365 21.87 66.27 -24.91
CA GLU A 365 21.11 67.47 -25.31
C GLU A 365 19.56 67.44 -25.47
N LYS A 366 18.95 68.38 -24.71
CA LYS A 366 17.93 69.41 -25.05
C LYS A 366 16.78 68.98 -25.98
N GLU A 367 15.51 69.28 -25.73
CA GLU A 367 14.91 70.56 -25.35
C GLU A 367 13.39 70.34 -25.15
N ARG A 368 12.76 71.15 -24.28
CA ARG A 368 11.40 71.76 -24.37
C ARG A 368 10.34 71.03 -25.23
N SER A 369 9.10 70.73 -24.79
CA SER A 369 8.14 71.57 -24.05
C SER A 369 6.71 70.99 -24.19
N VAL A 370 5.79 71.48 -23.34
CA VAL A 370 4.31 71.55 -23.50
C VAL A 370 3.53 70.26 -23.22
N GLU A 371 2.83 70.08 -22.09
CA GLU A 371 1.53 70.65 -21.60
C GLU A 371 0.31 69.73 -21.91
N ARG A 372 -0.51 69.53 -20.86
CA ARG A 372 -1.92 69.04 -20.83
C ARG A 372 -2.10 67.52 -21.03
N THR A 373 -2.86 66.80 -20.21
CA THR A 373 -3.94 67.14 -19.25
C THR A 373 -4.02 66.05 -18.19
#